data_AF-A0A1I4I4L9-F1
#
_entry.id   AF-A0A1I4I4L9-F1
#
_cell.length_a   1.000
_cell.length_b   1.000
_cell.length_c   1.000
_cell.angle_alpha   90.00
_cell.angle_beta   90.00
_cell.angle_gamma   90.00
#
_symmetry.space_group_name_H-M   'P 1'
#
loop_
_entity.id
_entity.type
_entity.pdbx_description
1 polymer ?
#
loop_
_entity_poly.entity_id
_entity_poly.type
_entity_poly.pdbx_seq_one_letter_code
_entity_poly.pdbx_strand_id
1 'polypeptide(L)' 'MVEVTGETKYMDLLNEYPLLKTDLVRLNPKFTFLVTQMGKISLWEANLKEVSEKAKMNVDDTVNLFKDLIDSY' A
#
# COMPACT_ATOMS: atom_id res chain seq x y z
N MET A 1 -15.71 6.34 -6.29
CA MET A 1 -14.46 5.58 -6.20
C MET A 1 -13.33 6.57 -6.11
N VAL A 2 -12.48 6.46 -5.09
CA VAL A 2 -11.23 7.20 -5.03
C VAL A 2 -10.35 6.67 -6.17
N GLU A 3 -9.86 7.55 -7.04
CA GLU A 3 -8.97 7.13 -8.12
C GLU A 3 -7.58 6.84 -7.54
N VAL A 4 -7.33 5.57 -7.20
CA VAL A 4 -6.03 5.12 -6.71
C VAL A 4 -5.06 5.05 -7.88
N THR A 5 -3.90 5.70 -7.75
CA THR A 5 -2.84 5.75 -8.77
C THR A 5 -1.47 5.57 -8.11
N GLY A 6 -0.41 5.46 -8.91
CA GLY A 6 0.97 5.39 -8.39
C GLY A 6 1.38 6.60 -7.54
N GLU A 7 0.78 7.76 -7.79
CA GLU A 7 1.07 9.01 -7.07
C GLU A 7 0.22 9.18 -5.80
N THR A 8 -0.77 8.31 -5.58
CA THR A 8 -1.58 8.33 -4.37
C THR A 8 -0.70 8.10 -3.15
N LYS A 9 -0.82 8.98 -2.15
CA LYS A 9 -0.08 8.85 -0.89
C LYS A 9 -0.56 7.62 -0.14
N TYR A 10 0.39 6.78 0.26
CA TYR A 10 0.12 5.56 1.00
C TYR A 10 -0.56 5.84 2.35
N MET A 11 -0.14 6.91 3.05
CA MET A 11 -0.72 7.27 4.34
C MET A 11 -2.17 7.74 4.24
N ASP A 12 -2.57 8.37 3.14
CA ASP A 12 -3.96 8.78 2.95
C ASP A 12 -4.87 7.55 2.88
N LEU A 13 -4.43 6.50 2.17
CA LEU A 13 -5.13 5.21 2.12
C LEU A 13 -5.19 4.50 3.47
N LEU A 14 -4.12 4.55 4.27
CA LEU A 14 -4.14 3.95 5.62
C LEU A 14 -5.07 4.68 6.58
N ASN A 15 -5.16 6.01 6.46
CA ASN A 15 -6.03 6.82 7.31
C ASN A 15 -7.50 6.55 7.00
N GLU A 16 -7.83 6.36 5.72
CA GLU A 16 -9.18 6.03 5.27
C GLU A 16 -9.54 4.56 5.54
N TYR A 17 -8.58 3.65 5.38
CA TYR A 17 -8.75 2.21 5.54
C TYR A 17 -7.75 1.62 6.57
N PRO A 18 -8.02 1.71 7.88
CA PRO A 18 -7.07 1.30 8.93
C PRO A 18 -6.62 -0.17 8.88
N LEU A 19 -7.44 -1.06 8.32
CA LEU A 19 -7.13 -2.49 8.19
C LEU A 19 -6.27 -2.81 6.96
N LEU A 20 -6.18 -1.88 5.99
CA LEU A 20 -5.50 -2.06 4.70
C LEU A 20 -4.11 -2.65 4.84
N LYS A 21 -3.32 -2.11 5.76
CA LYS A 21 -1.95 -2.58 5.99
C LYS A 21 -1.89 -4.05 6.39
N THR A 22 -2.78 -4.47 7.28
CA THR A 22 -2.78 -5.84 7.81
C THR A 22 -3.24 -6.81 6.73
N ASP A 23 -4.27 -6.43 5.96
CA ASP A 23 -4.82 -7.29 4.93
C ASP A 23 -3.90 -7.38 3.70
N LEU A 24 -3.19 -6.31 3.34
CA LEU A 24 -2.11 -6.34 2.33
C LEU A 24 -1.02 -7.36 2.67
N VAL A 25 -0.58 -7.38 3.93
CA VAL A 25 0.46 -8.32 4.40
C VAL A 25 -0.05 -9.77 4.36
N ARG A 26 -1.33 -9.98 4.68
CA ARG A 26 -1.97 -11.30 4.60
C ARG A 26 -2.12 -11.78 3.16
N LEU A 27 -2.50 -10.90 2.24
CA LEU A 27 -2.67 -11.22 0.82
C LEU A 27 -1.34 -11.45 0.11
N ASN A 28 -0.32 -10.64 0.42
CA ASN A 28 0.96 -10.71 -0.26
C ASN A 28 2.12 -10.41 0.71
N PRO A 29 2.94 -11.43 1.06
CA PRO A 29 4.08 -11.30 1.97
C PRO A 29 5.12 -10.26 1.55
N LYS A 30 5.15 -9.84 0.27
CA LYS A 30 6.02 -8.74 -0.18
C LYS A 30 5.75 -7.45 0.58
N PHE A 31 4.56 -7.26 1.14
CA PHE A 31 4.20 -6.08 1.93
C PHE A 31 4.55 -6.17 3.42
N THR A 32 5.21 -7.24 3.88
CA THR A 32 5.58 -7.39 5.31
C THR A 32 6.42 -6.20 5.83
N PHE A 33 7.15 -5.50 4.96
CA PHE A 33 7.88 -4.29 5.35
C PHE A 33 6.96 -3.18 5.90
N LEU A 34 5.69 -3.09 5.45
CA LEU A 34 4.72 -2.08 5.90
C LEU A 34 4.43 -2.15 7.42
N VAL A 35 4.52 -3.33 8.02
CA VAL A 35 4.29 -3.53 9.47
C VAL A 35 5.54 -3.30 10.32
N THR A 36 6.74 -3.28 9.72
CA THR A 36 7.99 -3.08 10.45
C THR A 36 8.16 -1.63 10.95
N GLN A 37 8.92 -1.43 12.03
CA GLN A 37 9.20 -0.08 12.55
C GLN A 37 9.95 0.77 11.52
N MET A 38 10.92 0.17 10.81
CA MET A 38 11.65 0.84 9.73
C MET A 38 10.74 1.19 8.55
N GLY A 39 9.81 0.30 8.18
CA GLY A 39 8.83 0.56 7.14
C GLY A 39 7.93 1.74 7.48
N LYS A 40 7.41 1.81 8.71
CA LYS A 40 6.58 2.94 9.17
C LYS A 40 7.30 4.28 9.00
N ILE A 41 8.54 4.38 9.47
CA ILE A 41 9.32 5.63 9.38
C ILE A 41 9.65 5.96 7.92
N SER A 42 10.01 4.96 7.12
CA SER A 42 10.47 5.20 5.74
C SER A 42 9.36 5.35 4.70
N LEU A 43 8.08 5.25 5.09
CA LEU A 43 6.92 5.30 4.19
C LEU A 43 5.91 6.40 4.54
N TRP A 44 6.20 7.20 5.57
CA TRP A 44 5.30 8.24 6.06
C TRP A 44 4.93 9.28 4.98
N GLU A 45 5.83 9.55 4.04
CA GLU A 45 5.60 10.44 2.89
C GLU A 45 5.47 9.69 1.56
N ALA A 46 5.49 8.36 1.57
CA ALA A 46 5.61 7.59 0.34
C ALA A 46 4.31 7.55 -0.47
N ASN A 47 4.45 7.49 -1.80
CA ASN A 47 3.37 7.15 -2.73
C ASN A 47 3.35 5.65 -3.08
N LEU A 48 2.33 5.18 -3.78
CA LEU A 48 2.21 3.77 -4.16
C LEU A 48 3.31 3.29 -5.11
N LYS A 49 3.90 4.18 -5.91
CA LYS A 49 5.08 3.86 -6.74
C LYS A 49 6.27 3.48 -5.85
N GLU A 50 6.59 4.28 -4.84
CA GLU A 50 7.70 3.98 -3.91
C GLU A 50 7.42 2.74 -3.06
N VAL A 51 6.15 2.51 -2.69
CA VAL A 51 5.72 1.25 -2.04
C VAL A 51 5.99 0.05 -2.96
N SER A 52 5.65 0.16 -4.25
CA SER A 52 5.89 -0.90 -5.25
C SER A 52 7.37 -1.23 -5.40
N GLU A 53 8.23 -0.21 -5.39
CA GLU A 53 9.68 -0.35 -5.48
C GLU A 53 10.22 -1.13 -4.27
N LYS A 54 9.79 -0.79 -3.05
CA LYS A 54 10.16 -1.56 -1.85
C LYS A 54 9.62 -2.98 -1.84
N ALA A 55 8.41 -3.18 -2.35
CA ALA A 55 7.81 -4.50 -2.51
C ALA A 55 8.46 -5.33 -3.64
N LYS A 56 9.31 -4.71 -4.48
CA LYS A 56 9.82 -5.31 -5.73
C LYS A 56 8.67 -5.83 -6.59
N MET A 57 7.71 -4.96 -6.84
CA MET A 57 6.52 -5.19 -7.67
C MET A 57 6.39 -4.11 -8.73
N ASN A 58 5.65 -4.40 -9.79
CA ASN A 58 5.26 -3.38 -10.74
C ASN A 58 4.28 -2.41 -10.06
N VAL A 59 4.34 -1.13 -10.44
CA VAL A 59 3.43 -0.10 -9.90
C VAL A 59 1.97 -0.39 -10.22
N ASP A 60 1.66 -0.87 -11.43
CA ASP A 60 0.30 -1.19 -11.86
C ASP A 60 -0.26 -2.37 -11.07
N ASP A 61 0.54 -3.43 -10.87
CA ASP A 61 0.16 -4.57 -10.03
C ASP A 61 -0.10 -4.14 -8.58
N THR A 62 0.71 -3.22 -8.07
CA THR A 62 0.56 -2.68 -6.71
C THR A 62 -0.71 -1.85 -6.60
N VAL A 63 -0.95 -0.94 -7.56
CA VAL A 63 -2.15 -0.11 -7.61
C VAL A 63 -3.41 -0.97 -7.73
N ASN A 64 -3.41 -1.99 -8.60
CA ASN A 64 -4.55 -2.89 -8.76
C ASN A 64 -4.81 -3.68 -7.48
N LEU A 65 -3.77 -4.20 -6.82
CA LEU A 65 -3.93 -4.93 -5.56
C LEU A 65 -4.51 -4.04 -4.45
N PHE A 66 -4.09 -2.77 -4.37
CA PHE A 66 -4.68 -1.81 -3.45
C PHE A 66 -6.14 -1.49 -3.81
N LYS A 67 -6.45 -1.30 -5.10
CA LYS A 67 -7.83 -1.08 -5.57
C LYS A 67 -8.74 -2.25 -5.23
N ASP A 68 -8.35 -3.45 -5.60
CA ASP A 68 -9.14 -4.68 -5.38
C ASP A 68 -9.41 -4.88 -3.89
N LEU A 69 -8.43 -4.60 -3.02
CA LEU A 69 -8.61 -4.69 -1.58
C LEU A 69 -9.51 -3.57 -1.03
N ILE A 70 -9.35 -2.32 -1.50
CA ILE A 70 -10.19 -1.19 -1.09
C ILE A 70 -11.65 -1.41 -1.53
N ASP A 71 -11.88 -1.88 -2.74
CA ASP A 71 -13.20 -2.18 -3.29
C ASP A 71 -13.88 -3.36 -2.58
N SER A 72 -13.13 -4.12 -1.77
CA SER A 72 -13.66 -5.23 -0.95
C SER A 72 -14.17 -4.82 0.44
N TYR A 73 -13.94 -3.57 0.85
CA TYR A 73 -14.45 -3.00 2.10
C TYR A 73 -15.88 -2.46 1.94
#